data_AF-A0A7C6VNU3-F1
#
_entry.id   AF-A0A7C6VNU3-F1
#
_cell.length_a   1.000
_cell.length_b   1.000
_cell.length_c   1.000
_cell.angle_alpha   90.00
_cell.angle_beta   90.00
_cell.angle_gamma   90.00
#
_symmetry.space_group_name_H-M   'P 1'
#
loop_
_entity.id
_entity.type
_entity.pdbx_description
1 polymer ?
#
loop_
_entity_poly.entity_id
_entity_poly.type
_entity_poly.pdbx_seq_one_letter_code
_entity_poly.pdbx_strand_id
1 'polypeptide(L)'
;LQQLQQRDREVRAHEMAHVAAGAGLVTRGASYSYQTGPDGQRYAIGGEVGIDTSPGRTPEETLVKAEQVRAAALAPADPSPQDRQVASQATRMAMDARMEIARAAYERGNGGSSRPDAEVEGRASAYLVRQVRSAYEAGAASASAPRPPGLDLTA
;
A
#
# COMPACT_ATOMS: atom_id res chain seq x y z
N LEU A 1 -46.87 -4.13 11.90
CA LEU A 1 -46.35 -2.84 12.43
C LEU A 1 -45.00 -3.00 13.13
N GLN A 2 -44.87 -3.91 14.10
CA GLN A 2 -43.60 -4.14 14.83
C GLN A 2 -42.40 -4.39 13.91
N GLN A 3 -42.58 -5.13 12.80
CA GLN A 3 -41.52 -5.37 11.81
C GLN A 3 -41.03 -4.07 11.13
N LEU A 4 -41.92 -3.16 10.76
CA LEU A 4 -41.55 -1.87 10.14
C LEU A 4 -40.81 -0.97 11.13
N GLN A 5 -41.27 -0.94 12.38
CA GLN A 5 -40.59 -0.19 13.45
C GLN A 5 -39.19 -0.74 13.74
N GLN A 6 -39.03 -2.07 13.74
CA GLN A 6 -37.74 -2.70 13.92
C GLN A 6 -36.81 -2.37 12.75
N ARG A 7 -37.30 -2.50 11.52
CA ARG A 7 -36.56 -2.18 10.29
C ARG A 7 -36.10 -0.72 10.27
N ASP A 8 -36.97 0.22 10.64
CA ASP A 8 -36.63 1.64 10.68
C ASP A 8 -35.48 1.93 11.66
N ARG A 9 -35.50 1.31 12.84
CA ARG A 9 -34.40 1.45 13.80
C ARG A 9 -33.09 0.88 13.26
N GLU A 10 -33.14 -0.30 12.64
CA GLU A 10 -31.96 -0.94 12.05
C GLU A 10 -31.36 -0.09 10.94
N VAL A 11 -32.18 0.38 10.01
CA VAL A 11 -31.73 1.23 8.89
C VAL A 11 -31.12 2.52 9.40
N ARG A 12 -31.75 3.20 10.36
CA ARG A 12 -31.18 4.44 10.93
C ARG A 12 -29.86 4.20 11.65
N ALA A 13 -29.75 3.10 12.39
CA ALA A 13 -28.50 2.72 13.04
C ALA A 13 -27.41 2.40 12.01
N HIS A 14 -27.77 1.71 10.92
CA HIS A 14 -26.90 1.42 9.79
C HIS A 14 -26.34 2.69 9.16
N GLU A 15 -27.21 3.61 8.75
CA GLU A 15 -26.76 4.86 8.12
C GLU A 15 -25.97 5.75 9.08
N MET A 16 -26.35 5.79 10.36
CA MET A 16 -25.63 6.55 11.37
C MET A 16 -24.20 6.03 11.57
N ALA A 17 -23.99 4.71 11.51
CA ALA A 17 -22.65 4.12 11.60
C ALA A 17 -21.75 4.59 10.46
N HIS A 18 -22.27 4.64 9.23
CA HIS A 18 -21.55 5.20 8.09
C HIS A 18 -21.20 6.69 8.29
N VAL A 19 -22.18 7.51 8.70
CA VAL A 19 -21.94 8.95 8.90
C VAL A 19 -20.89 9.19 9.99
N ALA A 20 -20.97 8.45 11.10
CA ALA A 20 -20.04 8.60 12.21
C ALA A 20 -18.60 8.23 11.82
N ALA A 21 -18.43 7.16 11.05
CA ALA A 21 -17.11 6.72 10.58
C ALA A 21 -16.58 7.54 9.40
N GLY A 22 -17.47 8.12 8.59
CA GLY A 22 -17.14 8.90 7.40
C GLY A 22 -16.92 10.40 7.63
N ALA A 23 -16.75 10.87 8.87
CA ALA A 23 -16.61 12.29 9.17
C ALA A 23 -15.55 12.97 8.26
N GLY A 24 -15.97 14.02 7.55
CA GLY A 24 -15.13 14.73 6.57
C GLY A 24 -15.04 14.11 5.17
N LEU A 25 -15.58 12.90 4.98
CA LEU A 25 -15.68 12.20 3.69
C LEU A 25 -17.12 12.07 3.18
N VAL A 26 -18.11 12.34 4.04
CA VAL A 26 -19.52 12.30 3.65
C VAL A 26 -19.81 13.41 2.63
N THR A 27 -20.14 13.03 1.41
CA THR A 27 -20.59 13.94 0.34
C THR A 27 -22.08 14.21 0.42
N ARG A 28 -22.84 13.20 0.88
CA ARG A 28 -24.28 13.28 1.11
C ARG A 28 -24.60 12.55 2.41
N GLY A 29 -25.27 13.24 3.33
CA GLY A 29 -25.77 12.65 4.57
C GLY A 29 -26.76 11.51 4.33
N ALA A 30 -27.13 10.84 5.42
CA ALA A 30 -28.04 9.70 5.37
C ALA A 30 -29.33 10.03 4.61
N SER A 31 -29.58 9.28 3.54
CA SER A 31 -30.81 9.31 2.75
C SER A 31 -31.59 8.04 3.04
N TYR A 32 -32.93 8.11 3.02
CA TYR A 32 -33.78 7.00 3.42
C TYR A 32 -34.90 6.75 2.40
N SER A 33 -35.18 5.48 2.16
CA SER A 33 -36.39 5.01 1.47
C SER A 33 -37.42 4.58 2.51
N TYR A 34 -38.69 4.89 2.25
CA TYR A 34 -39.75 4.75 3.23
C TYR A 34 -40.88 3.83 2.75
N GLN A 35 -41.50 3.16 3.71
CA GLN A 35 -42.78 2.47 3.54
C GLN A 35 -43.81 3.04 4.52
N THR A 36 -45.03 3.28 4.02
CA THR A 36 -46.15 3.71 4.87
C THR A 36 -46.78 2.49 5.53
N GLY A 37 -46.90 2.52 6.86
CA GLY A 37 -47.56 1.49 7.66
C GLY A 37 -49.09 1.61 7.64
N PRO A 38 -49.80 0.58 8.17
CA PRO A 38 -51.26 0.60 8.31
C PRO A 38 -51.77 1.67 9.29
N ASP A 39 -50.87 2.24 10.09
CA ASP A 39 -51.08 3.38 10.99
C ASP A 39 -50.90 4.74 10.30
N GLY A 40 -50.58 4.76 9.00
CA GLY A 40 -50.34 5.97 8.22
C GLY A 40 -48.97 6.61 8.41
N GLN A 41 -48.10 6.06 9.26
CA GLN A 41 -46.76 6.58 9.50
C GLN A 41 -45.75 6.02 8.50
N ARG A 42 -44.66 6.75 8.24
CA ARG A 42 -43.57 6.32 7.36
C ARG A 42 -42.42 5.72 8.15
N TYR A 43 -41.95 4.55 7.72
CA TYR A 43 -40.85 3.81 8.32
C TYR A 43 -39.73 3.63 7.30
N ALA A 44 -38.48 3.89 7.68
CA ALA A 44 -37.32 3.68 6.83
C ALA A 44 -37.11 2.17 6.62
N ILE A 45 -37.01 1.76 5.36
CA ILE A 45 -36.82 0.35 4.98
C ILE A 45 -35.49 0.11 4.25
N GLY A 46 -34.83 1.19 3.85
CA GLY A 46 -33.46 1.23 3.37
C GLY A 46 -32.90 2.65 3.48
N GLY A 47 -31.59 2.76 3.31
CA GLY A 47 -30.90 4.04 3.30
C GLY A 47 -29.55 3.94 2.60
N GLU A 48 -28.93 5.10 2.42
CA GLU A 48 -27.55 5.19 1.94
C GLU A 48 -26.87 6.47 2.46
N VAL A 49 -25.54 6.41 2.58
CA VAL A 49 -24.66 7.56 2.85
C VAL A 49 -23.68 7.69 1.70
N GLY A 50 -23.58 8.89 1.13
CA GLY A 50 -22.61 9.17 0.08
C GLY A 50 -21.22 9.39 0.69
N ILE A 51 -20.24 8.57 0.30
CA ILE A 51 -18.83 8.69 0.73
C ILE A 51 -17.99 9.11 -0.48
N ASP A 52 -17.09 10.09 -0.30
CA ASP A 52 -16.18 10.54 -1.34
C ASP A 52 -15.10 9.48 -1.64
N THR A 53 -15.20 8.85 -2.80
CA THR A 53 -14.23 7.86 -3.30
C THR A 53 -13.21 8.46 -4.27
N SER A 54 -13.12 9.79 -4.38
CA SER A 54 -12.09 10.44 -5.19
C SER A 54 -10.70 10.37 -4.53
N PRO A 55 -9.60 10.33 -5.31
CA PRO A 55 -8.25 10.38 -4.76
C PRO A 55 -7.95 11.72 -4.06
N GLY A 56 -6.88 11.73 -3.26
CA GLY A 56 -6.30 12.93 -2.66
C GLY A 56 -5.44 13.70 -3.67
N ARG A 57 -4.81 14.80 -3.23
CA ARG A 57 -3.96 15.62 -4.12
C ARG A 57 -2.60 14.97 -4.36
N THR A 58 -2.14 14.14 -3.43
CA THR A 58 -0.90 13.36 -3.55
C THR A 58 -1.18 11.86 -3.37
N PRO A 59 -0.26 10.98 -3.76
CA PRO A 59 -0.36 9.55 -3.48
C PRO A 59 -0.49 9.25 -1.98
N GLU A 60 0.24 9.97 -1.11
CA GLU A 60 0.18 9.80 0.33
C GLU A 60 -1.19 10.20 0.90
N GLU A 61 -1.73 11.35 0.46
CA GLU A 61 -3.08 11.77 0.83
C GLU A 61 -4.13 10.77 0.33
N THR A 62 -3.95 10.25 -0.89
CA THR A 62 -4.84 9.24 -1.47
C THR A 62 -4.85 7.95 -0.67
N LEU A 63 -3.68 7.49 -0.21
CA LEU A 63 -3.58 6.30 0.63
C LEU A 63 -4.33 6.51 1.96
N VAL A 64 -4.12 7.63 2.64
CA VAL A 64 -4.82 7.93 3.91
C VAL A 64 -6.33 8.01 3.68
N LYS A 65 -6.76 8.75 2.65
CA LYS A 65 -8.17 8.90 2.30
C LYS A 65 -8.81 7.56 1.95
N ALA A 66 -8.15 6.73 1.16
CA ALA A 66 -8.63 5.41 0.79
C ALA A 66 -8.85 4.50 2.01
N GLU A 67 -7.93 4.53 2.98
CA GLU A 67 -8.08 3.76 4.22
C GLU A 67 -9.27 4.26 5.05
N GLN A 68 -9.49 5.57 5.13
CA GLN A 68 -10.65 6.16 5.80
C GLN A 68 -11.97 5.83 5.10
N VAL A 69 -12.02 5.92 3.76
CA VAL A 69 -13.19 5.53 2.96
C VAL A 69 -13.52 4.05 3.18
N ARG A 70 -12.51 3.18 3.19
CA ARG A 70 -12.70 1.74 3.45
C ARG A 70 -13.27 1.51 4.84
N ALA A 71 -12.75 2.19 5.86
CA ALA A 71 -13.24 2.08 7.23
C ALA A 71 -14.69 2.57 7.36
N ALA A 72 -15.02 3.70 6.75
CA ALA A 72 -16.38 4.26 6.77
C ALA A 72 -17.39 3.36 6.06
N ALA A 73 -17.02 2.78 4.92
CA ALA A 73 -17.87 1.85 4.18
C ALA A 73 -18.07 0.52 4.93
N LEU A 74 -17.12 0.08 5.76
CA LEU A 74 -17.25 -1.16 6.53
C LEU A 74 -17.72 -0.94 7.97
N ALA A 75 -18.15 0.27 8.33
CA ALA A 75 -18.47 0.64 9.70
C ALA A 75 -19.71 -0.05 10.30
N PRO A 76 -20.83 -0.25 9.56
CA PRO A 76 -21.95 -1.03 10.09
C PRO A 76 -21.57 -2.49 10.33
N ALA A 77 -22.24 -3.13 11.29
CA ALA A 77 -22.00 -4.54 11.60
C ALA A 77 -22.37 -5.50 10.44
N ASP A 78 -23.34 -5.11 9.61
CA ASP A 78 -23.75 -5.84 8.40
C ASP A 78 -23.70 -4.90 7.17
N PRO A 79 -22.51 -4.62 6.62
CA PRO A 79 -22.39 -3.69 5.48
C PRO A 79 -23.12 -4.24 4.26
N SER A 80 -23.86 -3.39 3.55
CA SER A 80 -24.61 -3.78 2.35
C SER A 80 -23.68 -4.14 1.18
N PRO A 81 -24.21 -4.76 0.10
CA PRO A 81 -23.43 -4.98 -1.11
C PRO A 81 -22.81 -3.70 -1.69
N GLN A 82 -23.53 -2.57 -1.64
CA GLN A 82 -23.05 -1.26 -2.10
C GLN A 82 -21.88 -0.78 -1.24
N ASP A 83 -21.97 -0.93 0.08
CA ASP A 83 -20.92 -0.52 1.01
C ASP A 83 -19.63 -1.34 0.77
N ARG A 84 -19.77 -2.65 0.55
CA ARG A 84 -18.64 -3.51 0.18
C ARG A 84 -18.03 -3.14 -1.16
N GLN A 85 -18.83 -2.66 -2.12
CA GLN A 85 -18.31 -2.15 -3.38
C GLN A 85 -17.47 -0.88 -3.16
N VAL A 86 -17.94 0.06 -2.34
CA VAL A 86 -17.18 1.27 -1.96
C VAL A 86 -15.87 0.88 -1.25
N ALA A 87 -15.91 -0.05 -0.32
CA ALA A 87 -14.71 -0.57 0.37
C ALA A 87 -13.71 -1.22 -0.62
N SER A 88 -14.22 -1.92 -1.63
CA SER A 88 -13.40 -2.54 -2.68
C SER A 88 -12.80 -1.50 -3.64
N GLN A 89 -13.53 -0.42 -3.95
CA GLN A 89 -12.98 0.73 -4.70
C GLN A 89 -11.88 1.42 -3.90
N ALA A 90 -12.10 1.66 -2.61
CA ALA A 90 -11.11 2.24 -1.72
C ALA A 90 -9.85 1.37 -1.59
N THR A 91 -10.01 0.05 -1.55
CA THR A 91 -8.88 -0.88 -1.56
C THR A 91 -8.03 -0.73 -2.82
N ARG A 92 -8.67 -0.61 -4.00
CA ARG A 92 -7.95 -0.36 -5.26
C ARG A 92 -7.22 0.98 -5.24
N MET A 93 -7.89 2.04 -4.79
CA MET A 93 -7.31 3.36 -4.63
C MET A 93 -6.06 3.35 -3.74
N ALA A 94 -6.08 2.61 -2.63
CA ALA A 94 -4.93 2.45 -1.74
C ALA A 94 -3.76 1.70 -2.41
N MET A 95 -4.05 0.70 -3.25
CA MET A 95 -3.01 -0.03 -4.00
C MET A 95 -2.36 0.85 -5.05
N ASP A 96 -3.16 1.62 -5.80
CA ASP A 96 -2.65 2.55 -6.81
C ASP A 96 -1.75 3.62 -6.18
N ALA A 97 -2.19 4.21 -5.07
CA ALA A 97 -1.40 5.15 -4.29
C ALA A 97 -0.07 4.56 -3.81
N ARG A 98 -0.06 3.33 -3.28
CA ARG A 98 1.18 2.65 -2.85
C ARG A 98 2.16 2.45 -4.00
N MET A 99 1.67 2.10 -5.18
CA MET A 99 2.51 1.96 -6.38
C MET A 99 3.13 3.30 -6.78
N GLU A 100 2.36 4.39 -6.74
CA GLU A 100 2.86 5.73 -7.06
C GLU A 100 3.91 6.23 -6.05
N ILE A 101 3.68 6.01 -4.75
CA ILE A 101 4.66 6.32 -3.69
C ILE A 101 5.97 5.59 -3.95
N ALA A 102 5.91 4.30 -4.28
CA ALA A 102 7.09 3.50 -4.58
C ALA A 102 7.84 4.04 -5.80
N ARG A 103 7.15 4.36 -6.89
CA ARG A 103 7.75 4.96 -8.09
C ARG A 103 8.46 6.28 -7.79
N ALA A 104 7.80 7.19 -7.07
CA ALA A 104 8.38 8.48 -6.69
C ALA A 104 9.61 8.34 -5.77
N ALA A 105 9.69 7.27 -4.96
CA ALA A 105 10.87 6.95 -4.17
C ALA A 105 12.06 6.49 -5.04
N TYR A 106 11.82 5.63 -6.04
CA TYR A 106 12.85 5.20 -6.99
C TYR A 106 13.38 6.37 -7.82
N GLU A 107 12.50 7.25 -8.31
CA GLU A 107 12.89 8.41 -9.11
C GLU A 107 13.74 9.41 -8.31
N ARG A 108 13.39 9.67 -7.04
CA ARG A 108 14.21 10.50 -6.14
C ARG A 108 15.56 9.87 -5.82
N GLY A 109 15.62 8.55 -5.64
CA GLY A 109 16.86 7.82 -5.39
C GLY A 109 17.80 7.81 -6.60
N ASN A 110 17.25 7.80 -7.82
CA ASN A 110 18.04 7.77 -9.06
C ASN A 110 18.40 9.18 -9.57
N GLY A 111 17.55 10.18 -9.33
CA GLY A 111 17.75 11.58 -9.75
C GLY A 111 18.82 12.37 -8.96
N GLY A 112 19.34 11.80 -7.86
CA GLY A 112 20.49 12.34 -7.12
C GLY A 112 21.86 11.98 -7.71
N SER A 113 21.91 11.25 -8.82
CA SER A 113 23.16 10.85 -9.49
C SER A 113 23.70 11.92 -10.46
N SER A 114 23.79 13.16 -10.00
CA SER A 114 24.70 14.16 -10.59
C SER A 114 25.93 14.29 -9.69
N ARG A 115 26.98 13.55 -10.08
CA ARG A 115 28.38 13.54 -9.60
C ARG A 115 28.64 13.13 -8.13
N PRO A 116 29.28 11.98 -7.90
CA PRO A 116 30.45 11.96 -7.04
C PRO A 116 31.65 12.43 -7.88
N ASP A 117 32.16 13.64 -7.60
CA ASP A 117 33.54 13.95 -7.93
C ASP A 117 34.46 12.88 -7.30
N ALA A 118 35.50 12.54 -8.04
CA ALA A 118 36.48 11.50 -7.79
C ALA A 118 37.03 11.47 -6.35
N GLU A 119 36.94 10.32 -5.64
CA GLU A 119 37.96 9.90 -4.65
C GLU A 119 37.78 8.49 -4.01
N VAL A 120 37.20 7.48 -4.70
CA VAL A 120 36.99 6.15 -4.07
C VAL A 120 37.65 4.97 -4.81
N GLU A 121 38.32 5.18 -5.94
CA GLU A 121 39.07 4.09 -6.61
C GLU A 121 40.44 3.79 -5.97
N GLY A 122 40.99 4.69 -5.15
CA GLY A 122 42.32 4.50 -4.54
C GLY A 122 42.38 3.61 -3.30
N ARG A 123 41.26 3.46 -2.56
CA ARG A 123 41.27 2.78 -1.24
C ARG A 123 40.89 1.29 -1.31
N ALA A 124 40.06 0.89 -2.27
CA ALA A 124 39.71 -0.52 -2.47
C ALA A 124 40.88 -1.35 -3.06
N SER A 125 41.74 -0.71 -3.87
CA SER A 125 42.90 -1.37 -4.49
C SER A 125 43.99 -1.72 -3.46
N ALA A 126 44.22 -0.86 -2.45
CA ALA A 126 45.23 -1.10 -1.42
C ALA A 126 44.87 -2.25 -0.45
N TYR A 127 43.58 -2.52 -0.24
CA TYR A 127 43.14 -3.59 0.65
C TYR A 127 43.29 -4.97 0.01
N LEU A 128 42.88 -5.11 -1.26
CA LEU A 128 43.03 -6.35 -2.02
C LEU A 128 44.50 -6.70 -2.28
N VAL A 129 45.35 -5.72 -2.63
CA VAL A 129 46.78 -5.97 -2.87
C VAL A 129 47.51 -6.43 -1.60
N ARG A 130 47.12 -5.95 -0.41
CA ARG A 130 47.70 -6.40 0.87
C ARG A 130 47.33 -7.86 1.18
N GLN A 131 46.09 -8.26 0.87
CA GLN A 131 45.60 -9.60 1.18
C GLN A 131 46.24 -10.68 0.29
N VAL A 132 46.49 -10.37 -0.99
CA VAL A 132 47.12 -11.31 -1.94
C VAL A 132 48.61 -11.50 -1.63
N ARG A 133 49.32 -10.46 -1.15
CA ARG A 133 50.75 -10.57 -0.79
C ARG A 133 50.99 -11.44 0.45
N SER A 134 50.10 -11.34 1.44
CA SER A 134 50.13 -12.19 2.64
C SER A 134 49.91 -13.68 2.32
N ALA A 135 49.12 -13.99 1.29
CA ALA A 135 48.87 -15.37 0.88
C ALA A 135 50.08 -15.99 0.16
N TYR A 136 50.87 -15.17 -0.57
CA TYR A 136 52.07 -15.63 -1.26
C TYR A 136 53.26 -15.86 -0.31
N GLU A 137 53.42 -15.01 0.70
CA GLU A 137 54.51 -15.14 1.69
C GLU A 137 54.25 -16.28 2.69
N ALA A 138 52.98 -16.58 3.02
CA ALA A 138 52.62 -17.73 3.86
C ALA A 138 52.70 -19.08 3.13
N GLY A 139 52.54 -19.09 1.79
CA GLY A 139 52.65 -20.29 0.96
C GLY A 139 54.09 -20.67 0.56
N ALA A 140 55.02 -19.71 0.58
CA ALA A 140 56.41 -19.93 0.14
C ALA A 140 57.32 -20.60 1.19
N ALA A 141 56.83 -20.84 2.41
CA ALA A 141 57.59 -21.50 3.48
C ALA A 141 57.44 -23.03 3.53
N SER A 142 56.70 -23.65 2.60
CA SER A 142 56.43 -25.09 2.63
C SER A 142 56.45 -25.75 1.25
N ALA A 143 57.56 -26.45 1.00
CA ALA A 143 57.69 -27.65 0.15
C ALA A 143 57.98 -27.50 -1.36
N SER A 144 59.27 -27.74 -1.68
CA SER A 144 59.81 -28.67 -2.67
C SER A 144 59.05 -28.93 -3.98
N ALA A 145 59.72 -28.62 -5.10
CA ALA A 145 59.39 -29.06 -6.47
C ALA A 145 59.37 -30.61 -6.63
N PRO A 146 58.73 -31.13 -7.70
CA PRO A 146 59.53 -31.52 -8.87
C PRO A 146 58.96 -31.14 -10.26
N ARG A 147 59.85 -31.31 -11.26
CA ARG A 147 59.83 -30.97 -12.70
C ARG A 147 58.63 -31.45 -13.55
N PRO A 148 58.37 -30.82 -14.71
CA PRO A 148 57.29 -31.18 -15.64
C PRO A 148 57.76 -32.12 -16.79
N PRO A 149 56.88 -32.93 -17.38
CA PRO A 149 56.87 -33.24 -18.80
C PRO A 149 55.64 -32.56 -19.44
N GLY A 150 55.74 -31.75 -20.47
CA GLY A 150 56.33 -32.02 -21.78
C GLY A 150 55.31 -31.44 -22.77
N LEU A 151 55.72 -30.44 -23.53
CA LEU A 151 54.91 -29.81 -24.57
C LEU A 151 54.57 -30.84 -25.64
N ASP A 152 53.35 -30.80 -26.18
CA ASP A 152 53.21 -30.77 -27.63
C ASP A 152 51.92 -30.08 -28.07
N LEU A 153 52.13 -29.15 -29.00
CA LEU A 153 51.17 -28.38 -29.77
C LEU A 153 50.92 -29.12 -31.10
N THR A 154 49.74 -28.88 -31.69
CA THR A 154 49.29 -29.21 -33.06
C THR A 154 48.90 -30.69 -33.29
N ALA A 155 47.85 -31.02 -34.04
CA ALA A 155 47.15 -30.32 -35.12
C ALA A 155 45.64 -30.64 -35.13
#